data_AF-A0A2D4KTV4-F1
#
_entry.id   AF-A0A2D4KTV4-F1
#
_cell.length_a   1.000
_cell.length_b   1.000
_cell.length_c   1.000
_cell.angle_alpha   90.00
_cell.angle_beta   90.00
_cell.angle_gamma   90.00
#
_symmetry.space_group_name_H-M   'P 1'
#
loop_
_entity.id
_entity.type
_entity.pdbx_description
1 polymer ?
#
loop_
_entity_poly.entity_id
_entity_poly.type
_entity_poly.pdbx_seq_one_letter_code
_entity_poly.pdbx_strand_id
1 'polypeptide(L)'
;ELYNNLVKYPRSVGLASQLLADAVNGAVTAGHSCITIGGDHSLALGSISGHARQYPHLCVIWVDAHADINTPLTSQSRNLHGQPVSFLLKELQDKVPVLPGFSWLKPCLSPSDIVYIG
;
A
#
# COMPACT_ATOMS: atom_id res chain seq x y z
N GLU A 1 18.07 -4.93 13.07
CA GLU A 1 19.20 -5.24 12.16
C GLU A 1 18.91 -6.35 11.15
N LEU A 2 18.09 -7.36 11.46
CA LEU A 2 17.88 -8.56 10.61
C LEU A 2 17.39 -8.31 9.16
N TYR A 3 16.79 -7.15 8.85
CA TYR A 3 16.18 -6.85 7.54
C TYR A 3 16.76 -5.61 6.85
N ASN A 4 17.88 -5.05 7.34
CA ASN A 4 18.40 -3.76 6.86
C ASN A 4 18.77 -3.73 5.35
N ASN A 5 18.84 -4.89 4.68
CA ASN A 5 19.16 -5.00 3.23
C ASN A 5 18.07 -5.69 2.38
N LEU A 6 16.88 -5.99 2.93
CA LEU A 6 15.84 -6.71 2.18
C LEU A 6 14.97 -5.83 1.29
N VAL A 7 14.86 -4.54 1.58
CA VAL A 7 13.93 -3.64 0.88
C VAL A 7 14.63 -2.33 0.55
N LYS A 8 14.44 -1.82 -0.67
CA LYS A 8 15.00 -0.53 -1.08
C LYS A 8 14.14 0.64 -0.58
N TYR A 9 14.80 1.65 -0.02
CA TYR A 9 14.21 2.92 0.41
C TYR A 9 12.96 2.84 1.33
N PRO A 10 12.88 1.92 2.32
CA PRO A 10 11.65 1.70 3.09
C PRO A 10 11.21 2.94 3.87
N ARG A 11 12.14 3.70 4.45
CA ARG A 11 11.81 4.93 5.20
C ARG A 11 11.22 6.01 4.29
N SER A 12 11.81 6.20 3.11
CA SER A 12 11.37 7.23 2.16
C SER A 12 9.99 6.91 1.59
N VAL A 13 9.78 5.65 1.15
CA VAL A 13 8.47 5.21 0.64
C VAL A 13 7.43 5.26 1.75
N GLY A 14 7.74 4.73 2.93
CA GLY A 14 6.82 4.73 4.06
C GLY A 14 6.36 6.14 4.47
N LEU A 15 7.27 7.10 4.55
CA LEU A 15 6.95 8.50 4.87
C LEU A 15 6.15 9.18 3.74
N ALA A 16 6.55 9.01 2.49
CA ALA A 16 5.85 9.59 1.34
C ALA A 16 4.41 9.06 1.25
N SER A 17 4.22 7.74 1.43
CA SER A 17 2.91 7.11 1.46
C SER A 17 2.06 7.58 2.65
N GLN A 18 2.66 7.87 3.81
CA GLN A 18 1.93 8.43 4.96
C GLN A 18 1.37 9.81 4.64
N LEU A 19 2.23 10.70 4.11
CA LEU A 19 1.82 12.05 3.70
C LEU A 19 0.74 12.00 2.62
N LEU A 20 0.85 11.08 1.67
CA LEU A 20 -0.18 10.85 0.65
C LEU A 20 -1.49 10.36 1.27
N ALA A 21 -1.44 9.43 2.23
CA ALA A 21 -2.65 8.94 2.90
C ALA A 21 -3.40 10.08 3.62
N ASP A 22 -2.67 11.00 4.24
CA ASP A 22 -3.26 12.16 4.91
C ASP A 22 -3.91 13.13 3.90
N ALA A 23 -3.24 13.39 2.77
CA ALA A 23 -3.78 14.24 1.69
C ALA A 23 -5.02 13.62 1.03
N VAL A 24 -4.98 12.32 0.70
CA VAL A 24 -6.12 11.60 0.12
C VAL A 24 -7.28 11.58 1.10
N ASN A 25 -7.04 11.27 2.37
CA ASN A 25 -8.10 11.34 3.39
C ASN A 25 -8.71 12.74 3.45
N GLY A 26 -7.92 13.82 3.42
CA GLY A 26 -8.43 15.18 3.40
C GLY A 26 -9.34 15.48 2.20
N ALA A 27 -8.92 15.09 0.98
CA ALA A 27 -9.72 15.27 -0.22
C ALA A 27 -11.04 14.47 -0.19
N VAL A 28 -10.96 13.21 0.26
CA VAL A 28 -12.12 12.33 0.37
C VAL A 28 -13.09 12.81 1.45
N THR A 29 -12.60 13.26 2.62
CA THR A 29 -13.43 13.87 3.67
C THR A 29 -14.14 15.13 3.17
N ALA A 30 -13.53 15.89 2.27
CA ALA A 30 -14.15 17.06 1.63
C ALA A 30 -15.20 16.70 0.56
N GLY A 31 -15.47 15.40 0.33
CA GLY A 31 -16.47 14.92 -0.63
C GLY A 31 -15.97 14.88 -2.08
N HIS A 32 -14.65 14.92 -2.30
CA HIS A 32 -14.07 14.84 -3.64
C HIS A 32 -13.76 13.40 -4.06
N SER A 33 -14.01 13.09 -5.33
CA SER A 33 -13.36 11.95 -5.99
C SER A 33 -11.87 12.26 -6.14
N CYS A 34 -11.02 11.43 -5.52
CA CYS A 34 -9.59 11.69 -5.45
C CYS A 34 -8.83 11.02 -6.60
N ILE A 35 -8.20 11.82 -7.46
CA ILE A 35 -7.28 11.33 -8.49
C ILE A 35 -5.85 11.57 -8.00
N THR A 36 -5.06 10.50 -7.91
CA THR A 36 -3.62 10.59 -7.62
C THR A 36 -2.85 10.29 -8.89
N ILE A 37 -2.07 11.26 -9.39
CA ILE A 37 -1.20 11.07 -10.56
C ILE A 37 0.16 10.59 -10.04
N GLY A 38 0.57 9.41 -10.50
CA GLY A 38 1.63 8.64 -9.86
C GLY A 38 3.05 8.90 -10.32
N GLY A 39 3.97 8.40 -9.49
CA GLY A 39 5.24 7.79 -9.89
C GLY A 39 5.05 6.27 -9.97
N ASP A 40 5.82 5.49 -9.21
CA ASP A 40 5.64 4.03 -9.16
C ASP A 40 4.46 3.56 -8.28
N HIS A 41 4.07 2.30 -8.41
CA HIS A 41 2.85 1.76 -7.80
C HIS A 41 2.89 1.64 -6.26
N SER A 42 4.04 1.87 -5.61
CA SER A 42 4.10 1.88 -4.13
C SER A 42 3.25 2.99 -3.50
N LEU A 43 2.90 4.03 -4.27
CA LEU A 43 1.97 5.07 -3.83
C LEU A 43 0.58 4.54 -3.45
N ALA A 44 0.20 3.36 -3.95
CA ALA A 44 -1.07 2.71 -3.60
C ALA A 44 -1.21 2.46 -2.09
N LEU A 45 -0.09 2.27 -1.38
CA LEU A 45 -0.07 2.22 0.09
C LEU A 45 -0.72 3.45 0.71
N GLY A 46 -0.41 4.62 0.18
CA GLY A 46 -0.94 5.90 0.66
C GLY A 46 -2.36 6.14 0.19
N SER A 47 -2.61 6.00 -1.11
CA SER A 47 -3.93 6.33 -1.67
C SER A 47 -5.04 5.43 -1.14
N ILE A 48 -4.83 4.11 -1.07
CA ILE A 48 -5.82 3.18 -0.56
C ILE A 48 -6.00 3.36 0.95
N SER A 49 -4.92 3.47 1.72
CA SER A 49 -5.01 3.66 3.17
C SER A 49 -5.68 4.99 3.55
N GLY A 50 -5.41 6.06 2.80
CA GLY A 50 -6.07 7.35 2.99
C GLY A 50 -7.56 7.28 2.68
N HIS A 51 -7.94 6.64 1.58
CA HIS A 51 -9.33 6.45 1.18
C HIS A 51 -10.10 5.60 2.21
N ALA A 52 -9.50 4.49 2.67
CA ALA A 52 -10.12 3.55 3.60
C ALA A 52 -10.45 4.16 4.97
N ARG A 53 -9.81 5.28 5.36
CA ARG A 53 -10.14 6.00 6.60
C ARG A 53 -11.56 6.56 6.59
N GLN A 54 -12.07 6.96 5.42
CA GLN A 54 -13.46 7.42 5.28
C GLN A 54 -14.40 6.31 4.81
N TYR A 55 -13.91 5.41 3.96
CA TYR A 55 -14.70 4.32 3.40
C TYR A 55 -14.06 2.96 3.76
N PRO A 56 -14.26 2.46 4.99
CA PRO A 56 -13.63 1.21 5.47
C PRO A 56 -14.14 -0.05 4.76
N HIS A 57 -15.19 0.06 3.94
CA HIS A 57 -15.76 -1.01 3.11
C HIS A 57 -15.51 -0.80 1.62
N LEU A 58 -14.52 0.01 1.24
CA LEU A 58 -14.15 0.18 -0.16
C LEU A 58 -13.68 -1.14 -0.77
N CYS A 59 -13.83 -1.27 -2.09
CA CYS A 59 -13.22 -2.33 -2.88
C CYS A 59 -12.19 -1.76 -3.85
N VAL A 60 -11.30 -2.61 -4.34
CA VAL A 60 -10.20 -2.26 -5.24
C VAL A 60 -10.31 -3.06 -6.52
N ILE A 61 -10.31 -2.36 -7.66
CA ILE A 61 -10.09 -2.96 -8.97
C ILE A 61 -8.65 -2.62 -9.35
N TRP A 62 -7.78 -3.62 -9.34
CA TRP A 62 -6.35 -3.48 -9.63
C TRP A 62 -6.08 -3.87 -11.08
N VAL A 63 -5.91 -2.88 -11.94
CA VAL A 63 -5.65 -3.11 -13.37
C VAL A 63 -4.15 -2.97 -13.62
N ASP A 64 -3.45 -4.09 -13.74
CA ASP A 64 -2.00 -4.14 -13.90
C ASP A 64 -1.57 -5.50 -14.45
N ALA A 65 -0.44 -5.55 -15.17
CA ALA A 65 0.20 -6.79 -15.59
C ALA A 65 0.79 -7.58 -14.41
N HIS A 66 0.96 -6.93 -13.26
CA HIS A 66 1.55 -7.51 -12.06
C HIS A 66 0.56 -7.50 -10.90
N ALA A 67 0.61 -8.55 -10.08
CA ALA A 67 -0.23 -8.62 -8.88
C ALA A 67 0.23 -7.68 -7.75
N ASP A 68 1.46 -7.15 -7.81
CA ASP A 68 1.98 -6.19 -6.82
C ASP A 68 1.81 -6.61 -5.34
N ILE A 69 1.84 -7.93 -5.11
CA ILE A 69 1.52 -8.59 -3.83
C ILE A 69 2.71 -9.35 -3.23
N ASN A 70 3.93 -9.14 -3.73
CA ASN A 70 5.09 -9.73 -3.06
C ASN A 70 5.19 -9.18 -1.63
N THR A 71 5.58 -10.02 -0.68
CA THR A 71 6.02 -9.53 0.62
C THR A 71 7.50 -9.12 0.52
N PRO A 72 8.02 -8.37 1.51
CA PRO A 72 9.46 -8.16 1.64
C PRO A 72 10.30 -9.44 1.61
N LEU A 73 9.73 -10.58 2.03
CA LEU A 73 10.41 -11.88 2.09
C LEU A 73 10.40 -12.62 0.75
N THR A 74 9.43 -12.36 -0.13
CA THR A 74 9.29 -13.05 -1.42
C THR A 74 9.82 -12.24 -2.60
N SER A 75 9.95 -10.92 -2.47
CA SER A 75 10.42 -10.05 -3.55
C SER A 75 11.88 -10.32 -3.92
N GLN A 76 12.13 -10.67 -5.18
CA GLN A 76 13.49 -10.81 -5.73
C GLN A 76 14.14 -9.45 -6.03
N SER A 77 13.36 -8.47 -6.52
CA SER A 77 13.86 -7.15 -6.90
C SER A 77 14.07 -6.20 -5.72
N ARG A 78 13.38 -6.48 -4.60
CA ARG A 78 13.36 -5.68 -3.36
C ARG A 78 12.77 -4.27 -3.53
N ASN A 79 12.16 -3.99 -4.68
CA ASN A 79 11.47 -2.74 -4.96
C ASN A 79 10.06 -2.78 -4.37
N LEU A 80 9.65 -1.72 -3.66
CA LEU A 80 8.35 -1.68 -2.98
C LEU A 80 7.15 -1.56 -3.93
N HIS A 81 7.35 -1.10 -5.17
CA HIS A 81 6.25 -0.98 -6.14
C HIS A 81 5.55 -2.30 -6.48
N GLY A 82 6.24 -3.43 -6.35
CA GLY A 82 5.67 -4.77 -6.58
C GLY A 82 5.19 -5.47 -5.31
N GLN A 83 5.07 -4.72 -4.22
CA GLN A 83 4.68 -5.20 -2.89
C GLN A 83 3.47 -4.51 -2.24
N PRO A 84 2.86 -3.41 -2.75
CA PRO A 84 1.91 -2.62 -1.98
C PRO A 84 0.72 -3.42 -1.45
N VAL A 85 0.19 -4.37 -2.23
CA VAL A 85 -0.99 -5.14 -1.83
C VAL A 85 -0.71 -6.03 -0.61
N SER A 86 0.51 -6.55 -0.48
CA SER A 86 0.87 -7.40 0.67
C SER A 86 0.71 -6.67 2.00
N PHE A 87 0.97 -5.36 2.04
CA PHE A 87 0.83 -4.55 3.24
C PHE A 87 -0.61 -4.10 3.52
N LEU A 88 -1.48 -4.15 2.51
CA LEU A 88 -2.87 -3.68 2.61
C LEU A 88 -3.86 -4.80 2.97
N LEU A 89 -3.49 -6.06 2.76
CA LEU A 89 -4.31 -7.23 3.10
C LEU A 89 -4.14 -7.66 4.55
N LYS A 90 -5.26 -7.85 5.27
CA LYS A 90 -5.27 -8.25 6.69
C LYS A 90 -4.69 -9.65 6.89
N GLU A 91 -4.99 -10.57 5.98
CA GLU A 91 -4.66 -11.99 6.03
C GLU A 91 -3.19 -12.28 5.75
N LEU A 92 -2.42 -11.29 5.28
CA LEU A 92 -0.97 -11.41 5.04
C LEU A 92 -0.12 -10.82 6.17
N GLN A 93 -0.71 -10.22 7.20
CA GLN A 93 0.04 -9.50 8.24
C GLN A 93 1.08 -10.37 8.96
N ASP A 94 0.78 -11.64 9.21
CA ASP A 94 1.71 -12.56 9.87
C ASP A 94 2.89 -12.97 8.96
N LYS A 95 2.80 -12.70 7.66
CA LYS A 95 3.85 -12.98 6.65
C LYS A 95 4.62 -11.73 6.21
N VAL A 96 4.19 -10.54 6.62
CA VAL A 96 4.82 -9.26 6.23
C VAL A 96 5.64 -8.73 7.41
N PRO A 97 6.98 -8.63 7.28
CA PRO A 97 7.81 -8.10 8.36
C PRO A 97 7.59 -6.59 8.54
N VAL A 98 7.76 -6.12 9.77
CA VAL A 98 7.70 -4.70 10.07
C VAL A 98 8.89 -3.98 9.44
N LEU A 99 8.61 -3.01 8.56
CA LEU A 99 9.62 -2.18 7.91
C LEU A 99 9.76 -0.82 8.61
N PRO A 100 10.97 -0.23 8.62
CA PRO A 100 11.14 1.13 9.12
C PRO A 100 10.38 2.13 8.23
N GLY A 101 9.56 2.98 8.84
CA GLY A 101 8.69 3.94 8.13
C GLY A 101 7.27 3.44 7.84
N PHE A 102 6.93 2.20 8.22
CA PHE A 102 5.63 1.58 7.95
C PHE A 102 4.74 1.42 9.20
N SER A 103 5.17 1.89 10.37
CA SER A 103 4.43 1.72 11.63
C SER A 103 3.05 2.39 11.67
N TRP A 104 2.81 3.36 10.78
CA TRP A 104 1.52 4.04 10.64
C TRP A 104 0.49 3.21 9.84
N LEU A 105 0.97 2.27 9.04
CA LEU A 105 0.16 1.54 8.08
C LEU A 105 -0.65 0.45 8.78
N LYS A 106 -1.95 0.42 8.49
CA LYS A 106 -2.88 -0.61 8.97
C LYS A 106 -3.54 -1.22 7.73
N PRO A 107 -3.51 -2.55 7.54
CA PRO A 107 -4.19 -3.16 6.41
C PRO A 107 -5.69 -2.92 6.53
N CYS A 108 -6.28 -2.58 5.40
CA CYS A 108 -7.66 -2.17 5.30
C CYS A 108 -8.48 -3.07 4.38
N LEU A 109 -7.83 -3.96 3.63
CA LEU A 109 -8.47 -4.85 2.67
C LEU A 109 -8.49 -6.30 3.17
N SER A 110 -9.48 -7.05 2.70
CA SER A 110 -9.54 -8.51 2.73
C SER A 110 -9.45 -9.01 1.28
N PRO A 111 -9.08 -10.27 0.99
CA PRO A 111 -8.96 -10.78 -0.38
C PRO A 111 -10.25 -10.66 -1.20
N SER A 112 -11.41 -10.69 -0.54
CA SER A 112 -12.71 -10.47 -1.18
C SER A 112 -12.93 -9.03 -1.67
N ASP A 113 -12.13 -8.09 -1.18
CA ASP A 113 -12.30 -6.65 -1.43
C ASP A 113 -11.44 -6.19 -2.62
N ILE A 114 -10.69 -7.08 -3.28
CA ILE A 114 -9.81 -6.76 -4.40
C ILE A 114 -9.98 -7.74 -5.58
N VAL A 115 -10.04 -7.21 -6.79
CA VAL A 115 -10.04 -7.98 -8.05
C VAL A 115 -8.94 -7.45 -8.97
N TYR A 116 -8.22 -8.37 -9.63
CA TYR A 116 -7.19 -8.04 -10.63
C TYR A 116 -7.72 -8.18 -12.05
N ILE A 117 -7.26 -7.31 -12.95
CA ILE A 117 -7.56 -7.38 -14.39
C ILE A 117 -6.30 -7.00 -15.19
N GLY A 118 -5.91 -7.86 -16.13
CA GLY A 118 -4.75 -7.63 -17.00
C GLY A 118 -3.51 -8.38 -16.52
#